data_AF-A0A538KNU5-F1
#
_entry.id   AF-A0A538KNU5-F1
#
_cell.length_a   1.000
_cell.length_b   1.000
_cell.length_c   1.000
_cell.angle_alpha   90.00
_cell.angle_beta   90.00
_cell.angle_gamma   90.00
#
_symmetry.space_group_name_H-M   'P 1'
#
loop_
_entity.id
_entity.type
_entity.pdbx_description
1 polymer ?
#
loop_
_entity_poly.entity_id
_entity_poly.type
_entity_poly.pdbx_seq_one_letter_code
_entity_poly.pdbx_strand_id
1 'polypeptide(L)'
;MASAVAPFALLLAALNAVAAAVGAWRWWRALEPTPWFWRLVRAGQAAAIALAVLAGVLALAGERPDDGLFWLYVALPLAVALIAEQLRIASAQAELDARGLADAQAMRALSDGEQRAIVVAILRREMVVMTCACGVVVFLALRAAGTA
;
A
#
# COMPACT_ATOMS: atom_id res chain seq x y z
N MET A 1 25.56 -4.98 -7.09
CA MET A 1 24.14 -4.55 -7.04
C MET A 1 23.71 -4.15 -5.62
N ALA A 2 23.97 -5.01 -4.63
CA ALA A 2 23.68 -4.81 -3.19
C ALA A 2 23.84 -3.38 -2.66
N SER A 3 25.03 -2.78 -2.80
CA SER A 3 25.36 -1.47 -2.21
C SER A 3 24.50 -0.32 -2.73
N ALA A 4 24.08 -0.38 -4.00
CA ALA A 4 23.23 0.64 -4.62
C ALA A 4 21.74 0.44 -4.27
N VAL A 5 21.30 -0.81 -4.11
CA VAL A 5 19.88 -1.14 -3.93
C VAL A 5 19.45 -1.15 -2.47
N ALA A 6 20.32 -1.61 -1.57
CA ALA A 6 20.05 -1.69 -0.13
C ALA A 6 19.43 -0.42 0.48
N PRO A 7 19.96 0.81 0.24
CA PRO A 7 19.35 2.02 0.81
C PRO A 7 17.92 2.27 0.32
N PHE A 8 17.61 1.95 -0.95
CA PHE A 8 16.26 2.10 -1.51
C PHE A 8 15.30 1.05 -0.93
N ALA A 9 15.75 -0.18 -0.78
CA ALA A 9 14.97 -1.25 -0.15
C ALA A 9 14.68 -0.92 1.33
N LEU A 10 15.65 -0.39 2.07
CA LEU A 10 15.46 0.05 3.45
C LEU A 10 14.54 1.26 3.57
N LEU A 11 14.66 2.24 2.66
CA LEU A 11 13.73 3.38 2.60
C LEU A 11 12.30 2.91 2.32
N LEU A 12 12.11 2.01 1.36
CA LEU A 12 10.83 1.39 1.06
C LEU A 12 10.24 0.69 2.28
N ALA A 13 11.05 -0.10 2.99
CA ALA A 13 10.65 -0.79 4.21
C ALA A 13 10.24 0.22 5.30
N ALA A 14 11.02 1.28 5.51
CA ALA A 14 10.74 2.30 6.53
C ALA A 14 9.44 3.05 6.24
N LEU A 15 9.21 3.51 5.01
CA LEU A 15 7.98 4.21 4.61
C LEU A 15 6.74 3.35 4.86
N ASN A 16 6.80 2.08 4.45
CA ASN A 16 5.69 1.15 4.63
C ASN A 16 5.51 0.72 6.09
N ALA A 17 6.58 0.63 6.88
CA ALA A 17 6.49 0.33 8.30
C ALA A 17 5.79 1.46 9.06
N VAL A 18 6.12 2.72 8.75
CA VAL A 18 5.41 3.88 9.33
C VAL A 18 3.95 3.88 8.88
N ALA A 19 3.66 3.62 7.59
CA ALA A 19 2.29 3.56 7.09
C ALA A 19 1.47 2.45 7.79
N ALA A 20 2.04 1.26 7.91
CA ALA A 20 1.41 0.12 8.58
C ALA A 20 1.19 0.40 10.06
N ALA A 21 2.18 0.95 10.77
CA ALA A 21 2.05 1.29 12.19
C ALA A 21 0.98 2.37 12.43
N VAL A 22 1.00 3.45 11.64
CA VAL A 22 0.00 4.53 11.74
C VAL A 22 -1.39 4.00 11.41
N GLY A 23 -1.54 3.24 10.33
CA GLY A 23 -2.81 2.65 9.93
C GLY A 23 -3.37 1.69 10.97
N ALA A 24 -2.55 0.79 11.50
CA ALA A 24 -2.93 -0.15 12.55
C ALA A 24 -3.32 0.57 13.85
N TRP A 25 -2.55 1.58 14.27
CA TRP A 25 -2.86 2.38 15.44
C TRP A 25 -4.18 3.14 15.31
N ARG A 26 -4.42 3.78 14.16
CA ARG A 26 -5.68 4.50 13.90
C ARG A 26 -6.86 3.55 13.84
N TRP A 27 -6.70 2.39 13.21
CA TRP A 27 -7.73 1.35 13.19
C TRP A 27 -8.10 0.88 14.59
N TRP A 28 -7.11 0.57 15.43
CA TRP A 28 -7.32 0.14 16.81
C TRP A 28 -7.98 1.20 17.69
N ARG A 29 -7.68 2.48 17.44
CA ARG A 29 -8.29 3.62 18.12
C ARG A 29 -9.63 4.06 17.51
N ALA A 30 -10.13 3.35 16.49
CA ALA A 30 -11.33 3.71 15.73
C ALA A 30 -11.32 5.15 15.15
N LEU A 31 -10.15 5.66 14.81
CA LEU A 31 -9.98 7.01 14.25
C LEU A 31 -10.19 7.00 12.74
N GLU A 32 -10.75 8.10 12.21
CA GLU A 32 -10.86 8.33 10.77
C GLU A 32 -9.47 8.43 10.12
N PRO A 33 -9.25 7.94 8.89
CA PRO A 33 -7.99 8.13 8.20
C PRO A 33 -7.76 9.61 7.87
N THR A 34 -6.50 10.06 7.96
CA THR A 34 -6.10 11.43 7.63
C THR A 34 -5.55 11.49 6.20
N PRO A 35 -5.59 12.66 5.53
CA PRO A 35 -4.95 12.83 4.23
C PRO A 35 -3.46 12.47 4.22
N TRP A 36 -2.77 12.66 5.35
CA TRP A 36 -1.36 12.31 5.50
C TRP A 36 -1.09 10.81 5.43
N PHE A 37 -2.00 9.97 5.95
CA PHE A 37 -1.88 8.52 5.82
C PHE A 37 -1.82 8.10 4.34
N TRP A 38 -2.72 8.65 3.52
CA TRP A 38 -2.77 8.36 2.09
C TRP A 38 -1.51 8.82 1.35
N ARG A 39 -0.99 10.00 1.67
CA ARG A 39 0.27 10.49 1.10
C ARG A 39 1.44 9.56 1.43
N LEU A 40 1.49 9.04 2.66
CA LEU A 40 2.54 8.10 3.07
C LEU A 40 2.45 6.77 2.32
N VAL A 41 1.24 6.24 2.12
CA VAL A 41 1.01 5.05 1.29
C VAL A 41 1.47 5.28 -0.15
N ARG A 42 1.13 6.44 -0.75
CA ARG A 42 1.59 6.79 -2.11
C ARG A 42 3.11 6.96 -2.19
N ALA A 43 3.75 7.51 -1.15
CA ALA A 43 5.20 7.58 -1.07
C ALA A 43 5.84 6.17 -1.04
N GLY A 44 5.26 5.23 -0.30
CA GLY A 44 5.70 3.83 -0.29
C GLY A 44 5.58 3.16 -1.66
N GLN A 45 4.48 3.38 -2.38
CA GLN A 45 4.29 2.87 -3.74
C GLN A 45 5.29 3.48 -4.73
N ALA A 46 5.52 4.79 -4.66
CA ALA A 46 6.52 5.47 -5.48
C ALA A 46 7.94 4.94 -5.20
N ALA A 47 8.27 4.68 -3.94
CA ALA A 47 9.55 4.07 -3.57
C ALA A 47 9.70 2.64 -4.13
N ALA A 48 8.62 1.86 -4.17
CA ALA A 48 8.65 0.52 -4.77
C ALA A 48 8.93 0.57 -6.28
N ILE A 49 8.31 1.53 -6.98
CA ILE A 49 8.58 1.77 -8.41
C ILE A 49 10.03 2.21 -8.61
N ALA A 50 10.51 3.18 -7.81
CA ALA A 50 11.88 3.67 -7.90
C ALA A 50 12.91 2.55 -7.68
N LEU A 51 12.67 1.67 -6.69
CA LEU A 51 13.48 0.49 -6.42
C LEU A 51 13.52 -0.46 -7.63
N ALA A 52 12.35 -0.77 -8.22
CA ALA A 52 12.27 -1.65 -9.37
C ALA A 52 12.96 -1.07 -10.62
N VAL A 53 12.79 0.22 -10.87
CA VAL A 53 13.47 0.93 -11.97
C VAL A 53 14.99 0.89 -11.76
N LEU A 54 15.47 1.23 -10.56
CA LEU A 54 16.90 1.18 -10.24
C LEU A 54 17.47 -0.23 -10.44
N ALA A 55 16.80 -1.25 -9.92
CA ALA A 55 17.22 -2.64 -10.08
C ALA A 55 17.29 -3.04 -11.56
N GLY A 56 16.31 -2.65 -12.38
CA GLY A 56 16.31 -2.88 -13.81
C GLY A 56 17.45 -2.17 -14.54
N VAL A 57 17.71 -0.90 -14.22
CA VAL A 57 18.84 -0.14 -14.79
C VAL A 57 20.18 -0.79 -14.47
N LEU A 58 20.39 -1.21 -13.22
CA LEU A 58 21.61 -1.92 -12.81
C LEU A 58 21.75 -3.26 -13.54
N ALA A 59 20.66 -4.01 -13.71
CA ALA A 59 20.68 -5.26 -14.48
C ALA A 59 21.13 -5.03 -15.93
N LEU A 60 20.62 -3.99 -16.57
CA LEU A 60 21.01 -3.60 -17.93
C LEU A 60 22.47 -3.14 -18.01
N ALA A 61 23.04 -2.63 -16.91
CA ALA A 61 24.45 -2.31 -16.79
C ALA A 61 25.34 -3.54 -16.50
N GLY A 62 24.76 -4.74 -16.42
CA GLY A 62 25.49 -6.00 -16.19
C GLY A 62 25.65 -6.38 -14.72
N GLU A 63 25.12 -5.59 -13.80
CA GLU A 63 25.10 -5.91 -12.36
C GLU A 63 24.16 -7.08 -12.08
N ARG A 64 24.57 -7.98 -11.19
CA ARG A 64 23.77 -9.13 -10.76
C ARG A 64 23.57 -9.11 -9.25
N PRO A 65 22.40 -9.55 -8.76
CA PRO A 65 22.21 -9.75 -7.34
C PRO A 65 22.98 -10.99 -6.85
N ASP A 66 23.18 -11.07 -5.54
CA ASP A 66 23.79 -12.23 -4.90
C ASP A 66 22.90 -13.48 -5.01
N ASP A 67 21.57 -13.29 -5.01
CA ASP A 67 20.57 -14.36 -5.13
C ASP A 67 19.48 -13.99 -6.16
N GLY A 68 19.06 -14.96 -6.99
CA GLY A 68 17.96 -14.79 -7.95
C GLY A 68 16.61 -14.45 -7.32
N LEU A 69 16.40 -14.78 -6.03
CA LEU A 69 15.21 -14.39 -5.27
C LEU A 69 15.03 -12.87 -5.16
N PHE A 70 16.11 -12.10 -5.32
CA PHE A 70 16.06 -10.64 -5.35
C PHE A 70 15.01 -10.11 -6.33
N TRP A 71 14.95 -10.67 -7.54
CA TRP A 71 14.00 -10.24 -8.57
C TRP A 71 12.56 -10.42 -8.14
N LEU A 72 12.27 -11.52 -7.43
CA LEU A 72 10.95 -11.77 -6.87
C LEU A 72 10.62 -10.72 -5.81
N TYR A 73 11.54 -10.42 -4.91
CA TYR A 73 11.31 -9.45 -3.82
C TYR A 73 11.24 -7.99 -4.28
N VAL A 74 11.81 -7.66 -5.44
CA VAL A 74 11.65 -6.33 -6.07
C VAL A 74 10.32 -6.22 -6.83
N ALA A 75 9.86 -7.29 -7.49
CA ALA A 75 8.62 -7.27 -8.27
C ALA A 75 7.36 -7.38 -7.40
N LEU A 76 7.38 -8.22 -6.37
CA LEU A 76 6.19 -8.48 -5.53
C LEU A 76 5.59 -7.24 -4.87
N PRO A 77 6.35 -6.24 -4.37
CA PRO A 77 5.77 -5.01 -3.84
C PRO A 77 4.86 -4.28 -4.83
N LEU A 78 5.18 -4.31 -6.13
CA LEU A 78 4.34 -3.72 -7.18
C LEU A 78 3.03 -4.51 -7.35
N ALA A 79 3.12 -5.84 -7.41
CA ALA A 79 1.94 -6.70 -7.49
C ALA A 79 1.03 -6.53 -6.28
N VAL A 80 1.61 -6.49 -5.07
CA VAL A 80 0.88 -6.24 -3.82
C VAL A 80 0.19 -4.88 -3.86
N ALA A 81 0.86 -3.83 -4.34
CA ALA A 81 0.26 -2.50 -4.46
C ALA A 81 -0.94 -2.48 -5.43
N LEU A 82 -0.84 -3.15 -6.57
CA LEU A 82 -1.95 -3.28 -7.52
C LEU A 82 -3.12 -4.05 -6.93
N ILE A 83 -2.86 -5.21 -6.34
CA ILE A 83 -3.91 -6.04 -5.69
C ILE A 83 -4.58 -5.25 -4.56
N ALA A 84 -3.80 -4.57 -3.73
CA ALA A 84 -4.33 -3.75 -2.65
C ALA A 84 -5.23 -2.62 -3.15
N GLU A 85 -4.89 -1.98 -4.27
CA GLU A 85 -5.73 -0.94 -4.86
C GLU A 85 -7.04 -1.51 -5.39
N GLN A 86 -7.03 -2.71 -5.99
CA GLN A 86 -8.26 -3.39 -6.40
C GLN A 86 -9.14 -3.77 -5.20
N LEU A 87 -8.52 -4.29 -4.14
CA LEU A 87 -9.23 -4.61 -2.88
C LEU A 87 -9.77 -3.36 -2.21
N ARG A 88 -9.08 -2.22 -2.30
CA ARG A 88 -9.55 -0.93 -1.78
C ARG A 88 -10.89 -0.56 -2.45
N ILE A 89 -10.93 -0.59 -3.78
CA ILE A 89 -12.15 -0.31 -4.56
C ILE A 89 -13.26 -1.32 -4.23
N ALA A 90 -12.95 -2.61 -4.21
CA ALA A 90 -13.92 -3.65 -3.88
C ALA A 90 -14.49 -3.51 -2.45
N SER A 91 -13.65 -3.10 -1.49
CA SER A 91 -14.08 -2.89 -0.10
C SER A 91 -15.03 -1.71 0.06
N ALA A 92 -14.89 -0.68 -0.78
CA ALA A 92 -15.80 0.45 -0.84
C ALA A 92 -17.16 0.03 -1.39
N GLN A 93 -17.17 -0.72 -2.50
CA GLN A 93 -18.40 -1.26 -3.07
C GLN A 93 -19.13 -2.19 -2.11
N ALA A 94 -18.41 -3.08 -1.42
CA ALA A 94 -19.00 -3.97 -0.42
C ALA A 94 -19.70 -3.21 0.73
N GLU A 95 -19.24 -2.01 1.07
CA GLU A 95 -19.88 -1.16 2.09
C GLU A 95 -21.18 -0.50 1.59
N LEU A 96 -21.26 -0.20 0.30
CA LEU A 96 -22.47 0.28 -0.38
C LEU A 96 -23.48 -0.87 -0.55
N ASP A 97 -23.03 -2.03 -1.01
CA ASP A 97 -23.85 -3.23 -1.19
C ASP A 97 -24.49 -3.67 0.14
N ALA A 98 -23.72 -3.64 1.23
CA ALA A 98 -24.21 -3.94 2.57
C ALA A 98 -25.34 -3.01 3.05
N ARG A 99 -25.54 -1.87 2.38
CA ARG A 99 -26.60 -0.89 2.65
C ARG A 99 -27.66 -0.84 1.54
N GLY A 100 -27.60 -1.75 0.57
CA GLY A 100 -28.51 -1.79 -0.57
C GLY A 100 -28.36 -0.61 -1.53
N LEU A 101 -27.19 0.05 -1.53
CA LEU A 101 -26.90 1.17 -2.44
C LEU A 101 -26.17 0.63 -3.66
N ALA A 102 -26.72 0.86 -4.85
CA ALA A 102 -26.09 0.41 -6.10
C ALA A 102 -24.74 1.09 -6.36
N ASP A 103 -24.64 2.38 -6.03
CA ASP A 103 -23.44 3.19 -6.25
C ASP A 103 -23.39 4.40 -5.32
N ALA A 104 -22.35 5.22 -5.48
CA ALA A 104 -22.18 6.47 -4.76
C ALA A 104 -23.22 7.55 -5.13
N GLN A 105 -23.92 7.44 -6.26
CA GLN A 105 -24.97 8.39 -6.66
C GLN A 105 -26.24 8.16 -5.86
N ALA A 106 -26.57 6.89 -5.58
CA ALA A 106 -27.70 6.50 -4.74
C ALA A 106 -27.62 7.12 -3.34
N MET A 107 -26.41 7.43 -2.84
CA MET A 107 -26.22 8.12 -1.57
C MET A 107 -26.82 9.52 -1.53
N ARG A 108 -26.99 10.21 -2.66
CA ARG A 108 -27.49 11.60 -2.69
C ARG A 108 -28.93 11.75 -2.21
N ALA A 109 -29.70 10.66 -2.22
CA ALA A 109 -31.06 10.64 -1.70
C ALA A 109 -31.10 10.56 -0.16
N LEU A 110 -29.96 10.27 0.48
CA LEU A 110 -29.82 10.16 1.92
C LEU A 110 -29.52 11.51 2.56
N SER A 111 -29.74 11.62 3.88
CA SER A 111 -29.34 12.80 4.64
C SER A 111 -27.81 12.95 4.67
N ASP A 112 -27.31 14.19 4.85
CA ASP A 112 -25.87 14.48 4.94
C ASP A 112 -25.17 13.67 6.04
N GLY A 113 -25.88 13.41 7.15
CA GLY A 113 -25.37 12.60 8.25
C GLY A 113 -25.13 11.14 7.84
N GLU A 114 -26.08 10.55 7.12
CA GLU A 114 -25.97 9.18 6.60
C GLU A 114 -24.88 9.08 5.53
N GLN A 115 -24.82 10.04 4.61
CA GLN A 115 -23.77 10.09 3.60
C GLN A 115 -22.37 10.13 4.24
N ARG A 116 -22.17 11.01 5.23
CA ARG A 116 -20.91 11.12 5.96
C ARG A 116 -20.56 9.83 6.70
N ALA A 117 -21.53 9.19 7.36
CA ALA A 117 -21.30 7.94 8.07
C ALA A 117 -20.84 6.81 7.13
N ILE A 118 -21.43 6.73 5.93
CA ILE A 118 -21.04 5.76 4.90
C ILE A 118 -19.62 6.04 4.40
N VAL A 119 -19.30 7.29 4.06
CA VAL A 119 -17.95 7.67 3.61
C VAL A 119 -16.90 7.34 4.65
N VAL A 120 -17.15 7.65 5.93
CA VAL A 120 -16.23 7.30 7.03
C VAL A 120 -16.04 5.78 7.12
N ALA A 121 -17.10 5.00 6.98
CA ALA A 121 -17.00 3.54 7.05
C ALA A 121 -16.21 2.95 5.86
N ILE A 122 -16.42 3.47 4.64
CA ILE A 122 -15.63 3.14 3.46
C ILE A 122 -14.15 3.45 3.72
N LEU A 123 -13.83 4.70 4.09
CA LEU A 123 -12.46 5.14 4.31
C LEU A 123 -11.75 4.30 5.39
N ARG A 124 -12.46 3.88 6.45
CA ARG A 124 -11.91 2.97 7.46
C ARG A 124 -11.59 1.58 6.91
N ARG A 125 -12.44 1.01 6.05
CA ARG A 125 -12.15 -0.26 5.38
C ARG A 125 -10.97 -0.16 4.42
N GLU A 126 -10.95 0.89 3.61
CA GLU A 126 -9.84 1.17 2.70
C GLU A 126 -8.49 1.30 3.45
N MET A 127 -8.49 1.99 4.61
CA MET A 127 -7.31 2.12 5.46
C MET A 127 -6.80 0.77 5.94
N VAL A 128 -7.67 -0.17 6.33
CA VAL A 128 -7.27 -1.51 6.77
C VAL A 128 -6.60 -2.28 5.63
N VAL A 129 -7.20 -2.26 4.43
CA VAL A 129 -6.63 -2.91 3.24
C VAL A 129 -5.21 -2.39 2.97
N MET A 130 -5.03 -1.08 2.94
CA MET A 130 -3.71 -0.49 2.69
C MET A 130 -2.72 -0.74 3.81
N THR A 131 -3.17 -0.77 5.06
CA THR A 131 -2.33 -1.09 6.22
C THR A 131 -1.75 -2.49 6.11
N CYS A 132 -2.58 -3.49 5.78
CA CYS A 132 -2.13 -4.86 5.58
C CYS A 132 -1.14 -4.96 4.41
N ALA A 133 -1.45 -4.30 3.29
CA ALA A 133 -0.55 -4.28 2.12
C ALA A 133 0.82 -3.67 2.46
N CYS A 134 0.85 -2.53 3.15
CA CYS A 134 2.09 -1.93 3.62
C CYS A 134 2.88 -2.89 4.52
N GLY A 135 2.23 -3.59 5.45
CA GLY A 135 2.89 -4.58 6.31
C GLY A 135 3.58 -5.71 5.51
N VAL A 136 2.91 -6.23 4.47
CA VAL A 136 3.50 -7.22 3.55
C VAL A 136 4.72 -6.64 2.81
N VAL A 137 4.61 -5.40 2.32
CA VAL A 137 5.70 -4.72 1.61
C VAL A 137 6.92 -4.51 2.51
N VAL A 138 6.77 -4.25 3.81
CA VAL A 138 7.90 -4.18 4.74
C VAL A 138 8.73 -5.46 4.69
N PHE A 139 8.06 -6.61 4.84
CA PHE A 139 8.75 -7.90 4.79
C PHE A 139 9.47 -8.11 3.46
N LEU A 140 8.79 -7.86 2.34
CA LEU A 140 9.37 -8.03 1.00
C LEU A 140 10.58 -7.12 0.76
N ALA A 141 10.51 -5.86 1.20
CA ALA A 141 11.59 -4.91 1.06
C ALA A 141 12.82 -5.29 1.89
N LEU A 142 12.63 -5.78 3.11
CA LEU A 142 13.73 -6.31 3.94
C LEU A 142 14.35 -7.57 3.31
N ARG A 143 13.53 -8.44 2.71
CA ARG A 143 14.03 -9.60 1.97
C ARG A 143 14.83 -9.18 0.73
N ALA A 144 14.35 -8.19 -0.04
CA ALA A 144 15.08 -7.64 -1.18
C ALA A 144 16.46 -7.13 -0.76
N ALA A 145 16.55 -6.37 0.34
CA ALA A 145 17.83 -5.88 0.86
C ALA A 145 18.81 -6.99 1.24
N GLY A 146 18.31 -8.11 1.78
CA GLY A 146 19.15 -9.26 2.18
C GLY A 146 19.55 -10.20 1.04
N THR A 147 19.01 -10.00 -0.17
CA THR A 147 19.29 -10.83 -1.36
C THR A 147 19.93 -10.05 -2.52
N ALA A 148 20.05 -8.72 -2.37
CA ALA A 148 20.55 -7.79 -3.39
C ALA A 148 22.05 -7.92 -3.64
#